data_AF-U1X7I2-F1
#
_entry.id   AF-U1X7I2-F1
#
_cell.length_a   1.000
_cell.length_b   1.000
_cell.length_c   1.000
_cell.angle_alpha   90.00
_cell.angle_beta   90.00
_cell.angle_gamma   90.00
#
_symmetry.space_group_name_H-M   'P 1'
#
loop_
_entity.id
_entity.type
_entity.pdbx_description
1 polymer ?
#
loop_
_entity_poly.entity_id
_entity_poly.type
_entity_poly.pdbx_seq_one_letter_code
_entity_poly.pdbx_strand_id
1 'polypeptide(L)'
;MQYLYLHRVTQPEKQAVQYIYQFDDHNLSPSNLVIRKLFYCMLDTLQAELTGVEIEYNDAAMVKLVGMEQAVAFLTVMGAREAEQHEYWQEGVLLSRTFTTELTPVRLEYFYSLKDLDIAYRLRFVRNGEERIQIYFAETLRCLLPEAKEEAFLAHLTKQRVPHKVLGENR
;
A
#
# COMPACT_ATOMS: atom_id res chain seq x y z
N MET A 1 -10.41 -15.22 -17.89
CA MET A 1 -9.68 -14.06 -17.31
C MET A 1 -9.96 -14.06 -15.82
N GLN A 2 -8.93 -14.11 -14.98
CA GLN A 2 -9.10 -14.09 -13.52
C GLN A 2 -9.34 -12.63 -13.09
N TYR A 3 -10.45 -12.38 -12.40
CA TYR A 3 -10.79 -11.06 -11.85
C TYR A 3 -10.20 -10.95 -10.46
N LEU A 4 -9.68 -9.78 -10.08
CA LEU A 4 -9.41 -9.46 -8.68
C LEU A 4 -10.73 -9.29 -7.93
N TYR A 5 -10.88 -9.95 -6.79
CA TYR A 5 -12.01 -9.72 -5.89
C TYR A 5 -11.70 -8.55 -4.98
N LEU A 6 -12.51 -7.49 -5.09
CA LEU A 6 -12.41 -6.30 -4.26
C LEU A 6 -13.59 -6.31 -3.29
N HIS A 7 -13.32 -6.62 -2.03
CA HIS A 7 -14.31 -6.57 -0.97
C HIS A 7 -14.61 -5.12 -0.62
N ARG A 8 -15.86 -4.71 -0.80
CA ARG A 8 -16.33 -3.34 -0.57
C ARG A 8 -17.04 -3.26 0.77
N VAL A 9 -16.52 -2.43 1.66
CA VAL A 9 -17.09 -2.16 3.00
C VAL A 9 -17.48 -0.69 3.06
N THR A 10 -18.72 -0.40 3.44
CA THR A 10 -19.17 1.00 3.61
C THR A 10 -18.91 1.46 5.03
N GLN A 11 -18.43 2.70 5.21
CA GLN A 11 -18.23 3.34 6.50
C GLN A 11 -19.07 4.62 6.56
N PRO A 12 -20.39 4.52 6.83
CA PRO A 12 -21.32 5.65 6.75
C PRO A 12 -20.91 6.81 7.66
N GLU A 13 -20.42 6.50 8.87
CA GLU A 13 -19.96 7.47 9.88
C GLU A 13 -18.79 8.33 9.38
N LYS A 14 -18.02 7.83 8.40
CA LYS A 14 -16.87 8.51 7.81
C LYS A 14 -17.13 9.03 6.39
N GLN A 15 -18.35 8.82 5.86
CA GLN A 15 -18.69 9.09 4.45
C GLN A 15 -17.64 8.49 3.51
N ALA A 16 -17.26 7.24 3.78
CA ALA A 16 -16.15 6.58 3.13
C ALA A 16 -16.48 5.15 2.75
N VAL A 17 -15.77 4.65 1.75
CA VAL A 17 -15.83 3.26 1.30
C VAL A 17 -14.43 2.68 1.34
N GLN A 18 -14.32 1.48 1.90
CA GLN A 18 -13.09 0.72 1.91
C GLN A 18 -13.14 -0.40 0.87
N TYR A 19 -12.09 -0.49 0.06
CA TYR A 19 -11.83 -1.63 -0.81
C TYR A 19 -10.68 -2.45 -0.25
N ILE A 20 -10.89 -3.75 -0.13
CA ILE A 20 -9.89 -4.70 0.38
C ILE A 20 -9.67 -5.77 -0.69
N TYR A 21 -8.42 -5.94 -1.09
CA TYR A 21 -7.95 -7.08 -1.85
C TYR A 21 -7.18 -8.02 -0.93
N GLN A 22 -7.52 -9.30 -0.97
CA GLN A 22 -6.79 -10.36 -0.26
C GLN A 22 -5.96 -11.14 -1.28
N PHE A 23 -4.66 -11.29 -1.02
CA PHE A 23 -3.76 -11.97 -1.95
C PHE A 23 -4.07 -13.48 -2.06
N ASP A 24 -4.48 -14.09 -0.94
CA ASP A 24 -4.86 -15.50 -0.85
C ASP A 24 -6.06 -15.87 -1.74
N ASP A 25 -6.95 -14.92 -2.05
CA ASP A 25 -8.10 -15.17 -2.95
C ASP A 25 -7.65 -15.66 -4.34
N HIS A 26 -6.43 -15.32 -4.75
CA HIS A 26 -5.94 -15.57 -6.11
C HIS A 26 -4.52 -16.14 -6.20
N ASN A 27 -3.80 -16.27 -5.07
CA ASN A 27 -2.37 -16.64 -5.01
C ASN A 27 -1.50 -15.79 -5.97
N LEU A 28 -1.85 -14.53 -6.17
CA LEU A 28 -1.06 -13.62 -7.01
C LEU A 28 0.11 -13.07 -6.21
N SER A 29 1.30 -13.03 -6.81
CA SER A 29 2.44 -12.37 -6.18
C SER A 29 2.23 -10.84 -6.10
N PRO A 30 2.73 -10.17 -5.05
CA PRO A 30 2.87 -8.71 -4.97
C PRO A 30 3.60 -8.07 -6.16
N SER A 31 4.47 -8.81 -6.84
CA SER A 31 5.14 -8.37 -8.07
C SER A 31 4.23 -8.35 -9.32
N ASN A 32 3.04 -8.95 -9.24
CA ASN A 32 2.12 -9.11 -10.36
C ASN A 32 1.68 -7.73 -10.90
N LEU A 33 1.74 -7.57 -12.22
CA LEU A 33 1.43 -6.31 -12.90
C LEU A 33 0.00 -5.81 -12.59
N VAL A 34 -0.97 -6.71 -12.48
CA VAL A 34 -2.36 -6.34 -12.18
C VAL A 34 -2.49 -5.81 -10.76
N ILE A 35 -1.80 -6.40 -9.79
CA ILE A 35 -1.76 -5.90 -8.40
C ILE A 35 -1.09 -4.54 -8.34
N ARG A 36 0.04 -4.37 -9.03
CA ARG A 36 0.72 -3.05 -9.12
C ARG A 36 -0.18 -2.00 -9.74
N LYS A 37 -0.90 -2.31 -10.81
CA LYS A 37 -1.89 -1.39 -11.40
C LYS A 37 -3.03 -1.07 -10.44
N LEU A 38 -3.54 -2.04 -9.68
CA LEU A 38 -4.55 -1.78 -8.64
C LEU A 38 -4.00 -0.77 -7.62
N PHE A 39 -2.79 -1.00 -7.12
CA PHE A 39 -2.13 -0.08 -6.20
C PHE A 39 -1.91 1.32 -6.81
N TYR A 40 -1.48 1.41 -8.05
CA TYR A 40 -1.32 2.70 -8.74
C TYR A 40 -2.66 3.43 -8.91
N CYS A 41 -3.75 2.72 -9.20
CA CYS A 41 -5.08 3.32 -9.24
C CYS A 41 -5.49 3.89 -7.87
N MET A 42 -5.12 3.23 -6.77
CA MET A 42 -5.36 3.74 -5.42
C MET A 42 -4.55 5.03 -5.18
N LEU A 43 -3.26 5.02 -5.51
CA LEU A 43 -2.39 6.20 -5.41
C LEU A 43 -2.92 7.36 -6.28
N ASP A 44 -3.21 7.14 -7.56
CA ASP A 44 -3.70 8.17 -8.48
C ASP A 44 -4.96 8.87 -7.94
N THR A 45 -5.84 8.11 -7.30
CA THR A 45 -7.12 8.61 -6.76
C THR A 45 -6.91 9.48 -5.51
N LEU A 46 -5.89 9.17 -4.72
CA LEU A 46 -5.69 9.74 -3.38
C LEU A 46 -4.45 10.65 -3.28
N GLN A 47 -3.56 10.66 -4.26
CA GLN A 47 -2.27 11.38 -4.19
C GLN A 47 -2.39 12.86 -3.81
N ALA A 48 -3.47 13.53 -4.21
CA ALA A 48 -3.70 14.94 -3.89
C ALA A 48 -4.04 15.20 -2.41
N GLU A 49 -4.42 14.18 -1.64
CA GLU A 49 -4.77 14.28 -0.22
C GLU A 49 -3.84 13.50 0.71
N LEU A 50 -2.98 12.64 0.17
CA LEU A 50 -1.98 11.93 0.96
C LEU A 50 -0.90 12.90 1.42
N THR A 51 -0.60 12.88 2.72
CA THR A 51 0.38 13.77 3.35
C THR A 51 1.63 13.03 3.80
N GLY A 52 1.53 11.72 4.04
CA GLY A 52 2.63 10.94 4.59
C GLY A 52 2.60 9.47 4.22
N VAL A 53 3.71 8.81 4.48
CA VAL A 53 3.86 7.36 4.40
C VAL A 53 4.60 6.86 5.63
N GLU A 54 4.03 5.84 6.25
CA GLU A 54 4.67 5.06 7.30
C GLU A 54 5.12 3.72 6.72
N ILE A 55 6.33 3.32 7.09
CA ILE A 55 6.97 2.11 6.59
C ILE A 55 7.36 1.26 7.78
N GLU A 56 6.96 0.00 7.74
CA GLU A 56 7.43 -1.04 8.66
C GLU A 56 8.32 -2.02 7.91
N TYR A 57 9.51 -2.31 8.42
CA TYR A 57 10.48 -3.16 7.73
C TYR A 57 11.45 -3.85 8.68
N ASN A 58 12.16 -4.85 8.16
CA ASN A 58 13.30 -5.49 8.80
C ASN A 58 14.47 -5.53 7.82
N ASP A 59 15.67 -5.10 8.23
CA ASP A 59 16.82 -5.01 7.33
C ASP A 59 17.14 -6.36 6.67
N ALA A 60 17.19 -7.44 7.46
CA ALA A 60 17.56 -8.75 6.97
C ALA A 60 16.51 -9.29 5.99
N ALA A 61 15.22 -9.07 6.26
CA ALA A 61 14.15 -9.48 5.36
C ALA A 61 14.16 -8.67 4.05
N MET A 62 14.35 -7.35 4.12
CA MET A 62 14.49 -6.50 2.94
C MET A 62 15.67 -6.93 2.07
N VAL A 63 16.86 -7.09 2.68
CA VAL A 63 18.09 -7.50 1.98
C VAL A 63 17.90 -8.88 1.32
N LYS A 64 17.24 -9.82 2.01
CA LYS A 64 16.94 -11.14 1.45
C LYS A 64 15.99 -11.06 0.25
N LEU A 65 15.02 -10.15 0.27
CA LEU A 65 14.00 -10.02 -0.79
C LEU A 65 14.53 -9.27 -2.01
N VAL A 66 15.13 -8.10 -1.83
CA VAL A 66 15.49 -7.19 -2.93
C VAL A 66 17.00 -6.99 -3.11
N GLY A 67 17.83 -7.56 -2.23
CA GLY A 67 19.26 -7.32 -2.20
C GLY A 67 19.64 -6.03 -1.45
N MET A 68 20.89 -5.96 -1.01
CA MET A 68 21.39 -4.86 -0.17
C MET A 68 21.32 -3.49 -0.86
N GLU A 69 21.72 -3.40 -2.13
CA GLU A 69 21.73 -2.15 -2.89
C GLU A 69 20.33 -1.55 -3.00
N GLN A 70 19.34 -2.38 -3.39
CA GLN A 70 17.96 -1.92 -3.56
C GLN A 70 17.30 -1.58 -2.22
N ALA A 71 17.59 -2.35 -1.16
CA ALA A 71 17.10 -2.06 0.19
C ALA A 71 17.60 -0.70 0.69
N VAL A 72 18.90 -0.42 0.53
CA VAL A 72 19.49 0.88 0.89
C VAL A 72 18.90 2.00 0.04
N ALA A 73 18.75 1.80 -1.27
CA ALA A 73 18.16 2.80 -2.15
C ALA A 73 16.72 3.14 -1.72
N PHE A 74 15.89 2.13 -1.43
CA PHE A 74 14.53 2.32 -0.93
C PHE A 74 14.51 3.13 0.37
N LEU A 75 15.24 2.68 1.40
CA LEU A 75 15.25 3.35 2.70
C LEU A 75 15.80 4.79 2.62
N THR A 76 16.76 5.03 1.73
CA THR A 76 17.32 6.37 1.49
C THR A 76 16.28 7.30 0.87
N VAL A 77 15.61 6.88 -0.22
CA VAL A 77 14.56 7.72 -0.85
C VAL A 77 13.40 7.97 0.11
N MET A 78 13.04 6.95 0.89
CA MET A 78 11.98 7.07 1.90
C MET A 78 12.37 7.94 3.11
N GLY A 79 13.64 8.34 3.23
CA GLY A 79 14.11 9.23 4.30
C GLY A 79 14.21 8.55 5.65
N ALA A 80 14.56 7.26 5.68
CA ALA A 80 14.69 6.51 6.92
C ALA A 80 15.75 7.10 7.86
N ARG A 81 16.78 7.79 7.34
CA ARG A 81 17.87 8.36 8.15
C ARG A 81 17.47 9.65 8.87
N GLU A 82 16.58 10.42 8.26
CA GLU A 82 16.13 11.72 8.74
C GLU A 82 14.90 11.59 9.65
N ALA A 83 14.16 10.50 9.51
CA ALA A 83 12.96 10.22 10.30
C ALA A 83 13.31 9.68 11.68
N GLU A 84 12.47 10.00 12.66
CA GLU A 84 12.45 9.28 13.93
C GLU A 84 12.04 7.83 13.68
N GLN A 85 12.87 6.90 14.15
CA GLN A 85 12.61 5.46 14.03
C GLN A 85 12.14 4.90 15.38
N HIS A 86 11.18 4.00 15.31
CA HIS A 86 10.77 3.17 16.42
C HIS A 86 11.13 1.72 16.14
N GLU A 87 11.75 1.04 17.10
CA GLU A 87 12.18 -0.35 16.96
C GLU A 87 11.30 -1.27 17.83
N TYR A 88 10.88 -2.38 17.25
CA TYR A 88 10.12 -3.42 17.95
C TYR A 88 11.02 -4.60 18.25
N TRP A 89 11.25 -4.87 19.53
CA TRP A 89 12.11 -5.93 20.02
C TRP A 89 11.29 -6.98 20.77
N GLN A 90 11.63 -8.26 20.57
CA GLN A 90 11.10 -9.37 21.35
C GLN A 90 12.23 -10.31 21.73
N GLU A 91 12.39 -10.58 23.03
CA GLU A 91 13.41 -11.50 23.57
C GLU A 91 14.84 -11.20 23.07
N GLY A 92 15.18 -9.92 22.90
CA GLY A 92 16.48 -9.47 22.40
C GLY A 92 16.67 -9.57 20.88
N VAL A 93 15.63 -9.97 20.15
CA VAL A 93 15.60 -10.01 18.69
C VAL A 93 14.85 -8.78 18.16
N LEU A 94 15.47 -8.04 17.24
CA LEU A 94 14.80 -6.98 16.52
C LEU A 94 13.84 -7.58 15.49
N LEU A 95 12.55 -7.33 15.66
CA LEU A 95 11.50 -7.82 14.77
C LEU A 95 11.32 -6.89 13.57
N SER A 96 11.10 -5.60 13.85
CA SER A 96 10.88 -4.60 12.81
C SER A 96 11.26 -3.20 13.29
N ARG A 97 11.37 -2.28 12.34
CA ARG A 97 11.44 -0.85 12.56
C ARG A 97 10.30 -0.17 11.85
N THR A 98 9.77 0.88 12.45
CA THR A 98 8.84 1.79 11.79
C THR A 98 9.38 3.20 11.76
N PHE A 99 9.10 3.90 10.68
CA PHE A 99 9.27 5.35 10.60
C PHE A 99 8.18 5.94 9.71
N THR A 100 7.91 7.23 9.91
CA THR A 100 6.93 7.98 9.10
C THR A 100 7.61 9.20 8.49
N THR A 101 7.34 9.46 7.21
CA THR A 101 7.79 10.67 6.54
C THR A 101 6.69 11.31 5.71
N GLU A 102 6.89 12.59 5.37
CA GLU A 102 6.05 13.28 4.38
C GLU A 102 6.09 12.56 3.03
N LEU A 103 4.94 12.46 2.36
CA LEU A 103 4.87 11.91 1.02
C LEU A 103 5.21 12.98 -0.03
N THR A 104 6.50 13.21 -0.23
CA THR A 104 6.98 14.16 -1.24
C THR A 104 6.74 13.62 -2.66
N PRO A 105 6.71 14.50 -3.70
CA PRO A 105 6.56 14.05 -5.09
C PRO A 105 7.60 13.01 -5.52
N VAL A 106 8.85 13.15 -5.06
CA VAL A 106 9.94 12.19 -5.34
C VAL A 106 9.65 10.82 -4.72
N ARG A 107 9.15 10.77 -3.49
CA ARG A 107 8.77 9.52 -2.82
C ARG A 107 7.56 8.87 -3.50
N LEU A 108 6.56 9.68 -3.86
CA LEU A 108 5.40 9.22 -4.61
C LEU A 108 5.80 8.61 -5.96
N GLU A 109 6.67 9.27 -6.71
CA GLU A 109 7.19 8.77 -7.98
C GLU A 109 7.94 7.44 -7.79
N TYR A 110 8.71 7.31 -6.71
CA TYR A 110 9.38 6.06 -6.38
C TYR A 110 8.37 4.90 -6.23
N PHE A 111 7.22 5.11 -5.58
CA PHE A 111 6.19 4.07 -5.44
C PHE A 111 5.61 3.61 -6.79
N TYR A 112 5.47 4.52 -7.77
CA TYR A 112 5.09 4.13 -9.13
C TYR A 112 6.16 3.31 -9.87
N SER A 113 7.41 3.37 -9.42
CA SER A 113 8.51 2.60 -10.01
C SER A 113 8.69 1.20 -9.41
N LEU A 114 8.00 0.89 -8.29
CA LEU A 114 8.16 -0.38 -7.59
C LEU A 114 7.84 -1.58 -8.48
N LYS A 115 8.75 -2.55 -8.49
CA LYS A 115 8.56 -3.85 -9.15
C LYS A 115 7.89 -4.87 -8.25
N ASP A 116 8.05 -4.70 -6.95
CA ASP A 116 7.48 -5.54 -5.91
C ASP A 116 6.89 -4.64 -4.82
N LEU A 117 5.64 -4.90 -4.45
CA LEU A 117 4.93 -4.16 -3.42
C LEU A 117 5.25 -4.65 -2.00
N ASP A 118 5.88 -5.82 -1.88
CA ASP A 118 6.26 -6.43 -0.60
C ASP A 118 7.70 -6.08 -0.19
N ILE A 119 8.26 -5.00 -0.75
CA ILE A 119 9.62 -4.51 -0.43
C ILE A 119 9.82 -4.22 1.07
N ALA A 120 8.74 -3.98 1.81
CA ALA A 120 8.70 -3.75 3.24
C ALA A 120 7.47 -4.48 3.82
N TYR A 121 7.49 -4.78 5.13
CA TYR A 121 6.41 -5.48 5.83
C TYR A 121 5.09 -4.72 5.80
N ARG A 122 5.14 -3.39 5.93
CA ARG A 122 3.97 -2.52 5.81
C ARG A 122 4.32 -1.25 5.06
N LEU A 123 3.45 -0.88 4.12
CA LEU A 123 3.40 0.46 3.55
C LEU A 123 2.03 1.06 3.89
N ARG A 124 2.01 2.13 4.69
CA ARG A 124 0.79 2.81 5.13
C ARG A 124 0.81 4.27 4.69
N PHE A 125 -0.02 4.61 3.71
CA PHE A 125 -0.20 5.97 3.24
C PHE A 125 -1.30 6.65 4.03
N VAL A 126 -1.04 7.88 4.46
CA VAL A 126 -1.90 8.60 5.39
C VAL A 126 -2.28 9.99 4.88
N ARG A 127 -3.43 10.47 5.33
CA ARG A 127 -3.86 11.87 5.27
C ARG A 127 -3.97 12.38 6.70
N ASN A 128 -3.08 13.29 7.10
CA ASN A 128 -3.04 13.85 8.45
C ASN A 128 -3.08 12.78 9.57
N GLY A 129 -2.37 11.67 9.37
CA GLY A 129 -2.30 10.53 10.31
C GLY A 129 -3.38 9.46 10.12
N GLU A 130 -4.46 9.75 9.39
CA GLU A 130 -5.50 8.77 9.07
C GLU A 130 -5.06 7.89 7.90
N GLU A 131 -5.15 6.56 8.06
CA GLU A 131 -4.83 5.59 7.00
C GLU A 131 -5.78 5.73 5.81
N ARG A 132 -5.18 5.76 4.61
CA ARG A 132 -5.89 5.84 3.33
C ARG A 132 -5.56 4.68 2.42
N ILE A 133 -4.30 4.24 2.37
CA ILE A 133 -3.89 3.05 1.62
C ILE A 133 -2.96 2.23 2.51
N GLN A 134 -3.13 0.92 2.52
CA GLN A 134 -2.27 0.01 3.29
C GLN A 134 -1.92 -1.22 2.46
N ILE A 135 -0.65 -1.58 2.46
CA ILE A 135 -0.14 -2.90 2.08
C ILE A 135 0.46 -3.51 3.34
N TYR A 136 0.09 -4.75 3.66
CA TYR A 136 0.63 -5.48 4.81
C TYR A 136 0.99 -6.91 4.42
N PHE A 137 2.27 -7.26 4.50
CA PHE A 137 2.85 -8.62 4.35
C PHE A 137 2.32 -9.45 3.17
N ALA A 138 1.99 -8.81 2.05
CA ALA A 138 1.30 -9.49 0.96
C ALA A 138 0.03 -10.25 1.39
N GLU A 139 -0.59 -9.89 2.53
CA GLU A 139 -1.84 -10.46 3.00
C GLU A 139 -3.00 -9.67 2.43
N THR A 140 -2.93 -8.34 2.56
CA THR A 140 -3.97 -7.43 2.08
C THR A 140 -3.42 -6.15 1.45
N LEU A 141 -4.16 -5.66 0.45
CA LEU A 141 -4.05 -4.31 -0.09
C LEU A 141 -5.39 -3.60 0.14
N ARG A 142 -5.37 -2.51 0.90
CA ARG A 142 -6.56 -1.78 1.35
C ARG A 142 -6.54 -0.33 0.88
N CYS A 143 -7.70 0.20 0.56
CA CYS A 143 -7.89 1.60 0.19
C CYS A 143 -9.17 2.16 0.81
N LEU A 144 -9.05 3.19 1.63
CA LEU A 144 -10.16 3.93 2.23
C LEU A 144 -10.37 5.24 1.44
N LEU A 145 -11.42 5.24 0.63
CA LEU A 145 -11.80 6.33 -0.26
C LEU A 145 -12.93 7.16 0.35
N PRO A 146 -12.93 8.49 0.21
CA PRO A 146 -14.17 9.27 0.33
C PRO A 146 -15.22 8.74 -0.66
N GLU A 147 -16.49 8.63 -0.25
CA GLU A 147 -17.59 8.14 -1.11
C GLU A 147 -17.66 8.89 -2.45
N ALA A 148 -17.44 10.21 -2.43
CA ALA A 148 -17.45 11.05 -3.63
C ALA A 148 -16.39 10.68 -4.68
N LYS A 149 -15.34 9.93 -4.32
CA LYS A 149 -14.28 9.47 -5.24
C LYS A 149 -14.49 8.04 -5.74
N GLU A 150 -15.48 7.32 -5.22
CA GLU A 150 -15.68 5.90 -5.54
C GLU A 150 -15.91 5.66 -7.04
N GLU A 151 -16.81 6.41 -7.67
CA GLU A 151 -17.12 6.26 -9.09
C GLU A 151 -15.88 6.51 -9.96
N ALA A 152 -15.11 7.56 -9.64
CA ALA A 152 -13.87 7.89 -10.33
C ALA A 152 -12.81 6.79 -10.18
N PHE A 153 -12.69 6.19 -8.99
CA PHE A 153 -11.80 5.07 -8.73
C PHE A 153 -12.16 3.84 -9.59
N LEU A 154 -13.43 3.43 -9.60
CA LEU A 154 -13.89 2.28 -10.40
C LEU A 154 -13.74 2.51 -11.91
N ALA A 155 -14.02 3.73 -12.37
CA ALA A 155 -13.78 4.13 -13.76
C ALA A 155 -12.28 4.07 -14.09
N HIS A 156 -11.41 4.48 -13.17
CA HIS A 156 -9.96 4.42 -13.35
C HIS A 156 -9.42 3.00 -13.40
N LEU A 157 -9.92 2.08 -12.56
CA LEU A 157 -9.59 0.65 -12.64
C LEU A 157 -9.92 0.07 -14.03
N THR A 158 -11.09 0.44 -14.56
CA THR A 158 -11.53 0.01 -15.89
C THR A 158 -10.63 0.59 -16.99
N LYS A 159 -10.31 1.89 -16.92
CA LYS A 159 -9.40 2.57 -17.86
C LYS A 159 -8.01 1.93 -17.88
N GLN A 160 -7.48 1.56 -16.72
CA GLN A 160 -6.17 0.91 -16.58
C GLN A 160 -6.17 -0.59 -16.90
N ARG A 161 -7.35 -1.13 -17.27
CA ARG A 161 -7.58 -2.55 -17.58
C ARG A 161 -7.20 -3.44 -16.40
N VAL A 162 -7.57 -3.04 -15.18
CA VAL A 162 -7.49 -3.89 -13.99
C VAL A 162 -8.73 -4.79 -13.97
N PRO A 163 -8.62 -6.11 -14.26
CA PRO A 163 -9.76 -7.01 -14.19
C PRO A 163 -10.22 -7.13 -12.74
N HIS A 164 -11.39 -6.59 -12.40
CA HIS A 164 -11.90 -6.60 -11.04
C HIS A 164 -13.36 -7.00 -10.98
N LYS A 165 -13.77 -7.54 -9.84
CA LYS A 165 -15.16 -7.78 -9.46
C LYS A 165 -15.33 -7.27 -8.04
N VAL A 166 -16.28 -6.34 -7.87
CA VAL A 166 -16.65 -5.83 -6.55
C VAL A 166 -17.52 -6.87 -5.86
N LEU A 167 -17.10 -7.30 -4.67
CA LEU A 167 -17.90 -8.11 -3.77
C LEU A 167 -18.47 -7.16 -2.71
N GLY A 168 -19.79 -7.00 -2.71
CA GLY A 168 -20.46 -6.23 -1.66
C GLY A 168 -20.47 -6.97 -0.34
N GLU A 169 -20.80 -6.26 0.74
CA GLU A 169 -21.26 -6.90 1.97
C GLU A 169 -22.46 -7.79 1.63
N ASN A 170 -22.25 -9.11 1.62
CA ASN A 170 -23.36 -10.03 1.84
C ASN A 170 -23.86 -9.71 3.26
N ARG A 171 -24.97 -8.97 3.33
CA ARG A 171 -25.80 -8.96 4.53
C ARG A 171 -26.27 -10.38 4.85
#